data_AF-A0A2N9M3F4-F1
#
_entry.id   AF-A0A2N9M3F4-F1
#
_cell.length_a   1.000
_cell.length_b   1.000
_cell.length_c   1.000
_cell.angle_alpha   90.00
_cell.angle_beta   90.00
_cell.angle_gamma   90.00
#
_symmetry.space_group_name_H-M   'P 1'
#
loop_
_entity.id
_entity.type
_entity.pdbx_description
1 polymer ?
#
loop_
_entity_poly.entity_id
_entity_poly.type
_entity_poly.pdbx_seq_one_letter_code
_entity_poly.pdbx_strand_id
1 'polypeptide(L)' 'MGIVKDFWAEPNYASLLLDMQKRIHNYVVAGQGTAQLALDGLVKDWTKDFKDAGK' A
#
# COMPACT_ATOMS: atom_id res chain seq x y z
N MET A 1 8.49 8.91 -27.84
CA MET A 1 7.39 9.06 -26.87
C MET A 1 7.62 8.04 -25.76
N GLY A 2 7.90 8.46 -24.53
CA GLY A 2 8.01 7.52 -23.41
C GLY A 2 6.64 6.95 -23.11
N ILE A 3 6.52 5.63 -23.00
CA ILE A 3 5.29 4.99 -22.52
C ILE A 3 5.06 5.50 -21.10
N VAL A 4 4.07 6.37 -20.94
CA VAL A 4 3.55 6.71 -19.60
C VAL A 4 2.92 5.41 -19.11
N LYS A 5 3.55 4.77 -18.13
CA LYS A 5 2.92 3.64 -17.45
C LYS A 5 1.73 4.20 -16.68
N ASP A 6 0.53 3.88 -17.15
CA ASP A 6 -0.69 4.27 -16.48
C ASP A 6 -0.73 3.58 -15.12
N PHE A 7 -0.80 4.40 -14.08
CA PHE A 7 -0.84 3.96 -12.70
C PHE A 7 -2.08 3.11 -12.41
N TRP A 8 -3.18 3.40 -13.11
CA TRP A 8 -4.44 2.64 -13.01
C TRP A 8 -4.42 1.32 -13.76
N ALA A 9 -3.46 1.12 -14.67
CA ALA A 9 -3.31 -0.13 -15.41
C ALA A 9 -2.56 -1.22 -14.62
N GLU A 10 -2.00 -0.90 -13.45
CA GLU A 10 -1.36 -1.89 -12.58
C GLU A 10 -2.41 -2.70 -11.80
N PRO A 11 -2.52 -4.02 -12.01
CA PRO A 11 -3.57 -4.84 -11.39
C PRO A 11 -3.60 -4.77 -9.86
N ASN A 12 -2.44 -4.59 -9.24
CA ASN A 12 -2.31 -4.56 -7.78
C ASN A 12 -2.65 -3.20 -7.18
N TYR A 13 -2.81 -2.15 -7.99
CA TYR A 13 -2.90 -0.78 -7.50
C TYR A 13 -4.04 -0.59 -6.49
N ALA A 14 -5.21 -1.17 -6.76
CA ALA A 14 -6.36 -1.10 -5.86
C ALA A 14 -6.03 -1.70 -4.47
N SER A 15 -5.35 -2.84 -4.42
CA SER A 15 -4.94 -3.49 -3.17
C SER A 15 -3.93 -2.64 -2.42
N LEU A 16 -2.90 -2.14 -3.11
CA LEU A 16 -1.87 -1.28 -2.52
C LEU A 16 -2.48 -0.02 -1.89
N LEU A 17 -3.47 0.58 -2.56
CA LEU A 17 -4.17 1.78 -2.07
C LEU A 17 -5.06 1.47 -0.86
N LEU A 18 -5.75 0.33 -0.86
CA LEU A 18 -6.58 -0.11 0.27
C LEU A 18 -5.74 -0.37 1.53
N ASP A 19 -4.59 -1.02 1.38
CA ASP A 19 -3.67 -1.27 2.50
C ASP A 19 -3.12 0.03 3.08
N MET A 20 -2.71 0.95 2.20
CA MET A 20 -2.26 2.28 2.60
C MET A 20 -3.35 3.05 3.34
N GLN A 21 -4.58 3.05 2.80
CA GLN A 21 -5.72 3.71 3.44
C GLN A 21 -5.94 3.17 4.85
N LYS A 22 -5.95 1.85 5.02
CA LYS A 22 -6.21 1.20 6.31
C LYS A 22 -5.10 1.54 7.34
N ARG A 23 -3.84 1.40 6.94
CA ARG A 23 -2.67 1.62 7.83
C ARG A 23 -2.58 3.09 8.27
N ILE A 24 -2.68 4.01 7.32
CA ILE A 24 -2.57 5.45 7.60
C ILE A 24 -3.79 5.97 8.35
N HIS A 25 -5.00 5.52 8.01
CA HIS A 25 -6.21 5.91 8.73
C HIS A 25 -6.13 5.55 10.22
N ASN A 26 -5.71 4.32 10.54
CA ASN A 26 -5.58 3.88 11.93
C ASN A 26 -4.62 4.76 12.72
N TYR A 27 -3.51 5.18 12.11
CA TYR A 27 -2.55 6.06 12.78
C TYR A 27 -3.02 7.51 12.87
N VAL A 28 -3.39 8.13 11.73
CA VAL A 28 -3.65 9.57 11.64
C VAL A 28 -5.02 9.95 12.17
N VAL A 29 -6.05 9.14 11.89
CA VAL A 29 -7.44 9.45 12.24
C VAL A 29 -7.84 8.80 13.56
N ALA A 30 -7.54 7.52 13.73
CA ALA A 30 -7.92 6.79 14.94
C ALA A 30 -6.90 6.92 16.09
N GLY A 31 -5.74 7.54 15.86
CA GLY A 31 -4.71 7.76 16.88
C GLY A 31 -4.09 6.47 17.43
N GLN A 32 -4.11 5.38 16.65
CA GLN A 32 -3.65 4.07 17.07
C GLN A 32 -2.19 3.82 16.70
N GLY A 33 -1.41 3.30 17.65
CA GLY A 33 -0.03 2.90 17.43
C GLY A 33 0.90 4.09 17.16
N THR A 34 1.92 3.87 16.32
CA THR A 34 2.92 4.88 15.95
C THR A 34 3.09 4.95 14.44
N ALA A 35 3.65 6.06 13.94
CA ALA A 35 3.96 6.20 12.52
C ALA A 35 4.82 5.04 12.00
N GLN A 36 5.82 4.63 12.80
CA GLN A 36 6.71 3.53 12.46
C GLN A 36 5.95 2.21 12.33
N LEU A 37 5.08 1.87 13.29
CA LEU A 37 4.28 0.64 13.22
C LEU A 37 3.31 0.63 12.03
N ALA A 38 2.75 1.78 11.68
CA ALA A 38 1.88 1.91 10.51
C ALA A 38 2.65 1.70 9.20
N LEU A 39 3.83 2.33 9.07
CA LEU A 39 4.67 2.22 7.87
C LEU A 39 5.31 0.83 7.73
N ASP A 40 5.84 0.26 8.81
CA ASP A 40 6.39 -1.10 8.82
C ASP A 40 5.33 -2.13 8.46
N GLY A 41 4.10 -1.89 8.94
CA GLY A 41 2.93 -2.67 8.58
C GLY A 41 2.59 -2.57 7.09
N LEU A 42 2.55 -1.35 6.56
CA LEU A 42 2.25 -1.10 5.15
C LEU A 42 3.26 -1.79 4.23
N VAL A 43 4.54 -1.72 4.55
CA VAL A 43 5.60 -2.40 3.79
C VAL A 43 5.38 -3.91 3.77
N LYS A 44 4.95 -4.51 4.90
CA LYS A 44 4.65 -5.94 4.97
C LYS A 44 3.47 -6.34 4.09
N ASP A 45 2.40 -5.55 4.10
CA ASP A 45 1.22 -5.83 3.26
C ASP A 45 1.58 -5.73 1.77
N TRP A 46 2.23 -4.66 1.36
CA TRP A 46 2.67 -4.50 -0.03
C TRP A 46 3.66 -5.58 -0.47
N THR A 47 4.60 -5.99 0.38
CA THR A 47 5.52 -7.09 0.07
C THR A 47 4.75 -8.39 -0.19
N LYS A 48 3.67 -8.63 0.55
CA LYS A 48 2.79 -9.78 0.31
C LYS A 48 2.05 -9.63 -1.02
N ASP A 49 1.44 -8.48 -1.28
CA ASP A 49 0.70 -8.24 -2.53
C ASP A 49 1.58 -8.40 -3.77
N PHE A 50 2.83 -7.90 -3.72
CA PHE A 50 3.79 -8.10 -4.81
C PHE A 50 4.14 -9.57 -5.00
N LYS A 51 4.37 -10.30 -3.90
CA LYS A 51 4.65 -11.74 -3.95
C LYS A 51 3.47 -12.53 -4.52
N ASP A 52 2.25 -12.22 -4.11
CA ASP A 52 1.02 -12.88 -4.58
C ASP A 52 0.78 -12.59 -6.08
N ALA A 53 1.24 -11.44 -6.57
CA ALA A 53 1.23 -11.09 -7.99
C ALA A 53 2.42 -11.63 -8.80
N GLY A 54 3.32 -12.40 -8.18
CA GLY A 54 4.50 -12.97 -8.83
C GLY A 54 5.59 -11.95 -9.20
N LYS A 55 5.68 -10.84 -8.46
CA LYS A 55 6.68 -9.77 -8.61
C LYS A 55 7.74 -9.79 -7.52
#